data_AF-A0A1H2BQU8-F1
#
_entry.id   AF-A0A1H2BQU8-F1
#
_cell.length_a   1.000
_cell.length_b   1.000
_cell.length_c   1.000
_cell.angle_alpha   90.00
_cell.angle_beta   90.00
_cell.angle_gamma   90.00
#
_symmetry.space_group_name_H-M   'P 1'
#
loop_
_entity.id
_entity.type
_entity.pdbx_description
1 polymer ?
#
loop_
_entity_poly.entity_id
_entity_poly.type
_entity_poly.pdbx_seq_one_letter_code
_entity_poly.pdbx_strand_id
1 'polypeptide(L)'
;MSKFFEELMESVREMDEILRSERPTPSPPFSPTTDDKTALSFEQKQACYDKVRRSNYLASLHIEGCDTHRTDADKPLPSRESALEKHRENKD
;
A
#
# COMPACT_ATOMS: atom_id res chain seq x y z
N MET A 1 20.60 -7.28 -2.13
CA MET A 1 19.41 -6.42 -2.07
C MET A 1 18.91 -6.40 -0.63
N SER A 2 18.33 -5.31 -0.15
CA SER A 2 17.81 -5.26 1.23
C SER A 2 16.63 -6.22 1.38
N LYS A 3 16.57 -6.99 2.47
CA LYS A 3 15.43 -7.90 2.78
C LYS A 3 14.07 -7.19 2.73
N PHE A 4 14.06 -5.89 3.04
CA PHE A 4 12.87 -5.03 2.94
C PHE A 4 12.38 -4.90 1.49
N PHE A 5 13.29 -4.71 0.54
CA PHE A 5 12.95 -4.58 -0.87
C PHE A 5 12.44 -5.91 -1.44
N GLU A 6 12.99 -7.04 -0.99
CA GLU A 6 12.52 -8.36 -1.39
C GLU A 6 11.08 -8.61 -0.90
N GLU A 7 10.79 -8.32 0.37
CA GLU A 7 9.45 -8.45 0.98
C GLU A 7 8.42 -7.48 0.35
N LEU A 8 8.84 -6.24 0.02
CA LEU A 8 8.01 -5.28 -0.72
C LEU A 8 7.65 -5.83 -2.11
N MET A 9 8.63 -6.35 -2.84
CA MET A 9 8.42 -6.92 -4.18
C MET A 9 7.64 -8.24 -4.13
N GLU A 10 7.69 -8.97 -3.01
CA GLU A 10 6.87 -10.16 -2.76
C GLU A 10 5.40 -9.75 -2.54
N SER A 11 5.14 -8.76 -1.69
CA SER A 11 3.79 -8.22 -1.46
C SER A 11 3.17 -7.61 -2.71
N VAL A 12 3.96 -6.89 -3.52
CA VAL A 12 3.50 -6.35 -4.81
C VAL A 12 3.17 -7.47 -5.79
N ARG A 13 3.97 -8.55 -5.82
CA ARG A 13 3.69 -9.72 -6.64
C ARG A 13 2.45 -10.47 -6.19
N GLU A 14 2.26 -10.65 -4.88
CA GLU A 14 1.06 -11.24 -4.30
C GLU A 14 -0.20 -10.44 -4.68
N MET A 15 -0.14 -9.11 -4.63
CA MET A 15 -1.22 -8.23 -5.09
C MET A 15 -1.49 -8.40 -6.59
N ASP A 16 -0.45 -8.43 -7.42
CA ASP A 16 -0.59 -8.59 -8.87
C ASP A 16 -1.11 -10.01 -9.23
N GLU A 17 -0.76 -11.02 -8.44
CA GLU A 17 -1.28 -12.39 -8.52
C GLU A 17 -2.77 -12.45 -8.17
N ILE A 18 -3.19 -11.82 -7.06
CA ILE A 18 -4.61 -11.71 -6.65
C ILE A 18 -5.40 -11.02 -7.77
N LEU A 19 -4.93 -9.86 -8.25
CA LEU A 19 -5.59 -9.10 -9.33
C LEU A 19 -5.60 -9.85 -10.68
N ARG A 20 -4.62 -10.72 -10.96
CA ARG A 20 -4.60 -11.55 -12.18
C ARG A 20 -5.47 -12.79 -12.06
N SER A 21 -5.47 -13.45 -10.91
CA SER A 21 -6.28 -14.64 -10.63
C SER A 21 -7.78 -14.35 -10.73
N GLU A 22 -8.17 -13.09 -10.59
CA GLU A 22 -9.55 -12.60 -10.69
C GLU A 22 -9.95 -12.15 -12.11
N ARG A 23 -9.04 -12.17 -13.10
CA ARG A 23 -9.42 -11.94 -14.50
C ARG A 23 -9.99 -13.24 -15.09
N PRO A 24 -11.26 -13.27 -15.53
CA PRO A 24 -11.76 -14.43 -16.25
C PRO A 24 -10.96 -14.62 -17.53
N THR A 25 -10.62 -15.86 -17.86
CA THR A 25 -10.22 -16.24 -19.23
C THR A 25 -11.28 -15.72 -20.20
N PRO A 26 -10.90 -15.19 -21.38
CA PRO A 26 -11.87 -14.62 -22.31
C PRO A 26 -12.86 -15.70 -22.73
N SER A 27 -14.06 -15.67 -22.17
CA SER A 27 -15.19 -16.49 -22.64
C SER A 27 -15.74 -15.89 -23.94
N PRO A 28 -16.35 -16.71 -24.82
CA PRO A 28 -16.81 -16.26 -26.13
C PRO A 28 -17.81 -15.08 -26.01
N PRO A 29 -17.87 -14.20 -27.04
CA PRO A 29 -18.45 -12.86 -26.93
C PRO A 29 -19.99 -12.77 -26.79
N PHE A 30 -20.69 -13.86 -26.46
CA PHE A 30 -22.15 -13.89 -26.43
C PHE A 30 -22.69 -14.65 -25.21
N SER A 31 -22.60 -14.03 -24.03
CA SER A 31 -23.49 -14.35 -22.91
C SER A 31 -23.82 -13.06 -22.13
N PRO A 32 -25.08 -12.84 -21.74
CA PRO A 32 -25.50 -11.61 -21.10
C PRO A 32 -24.86 -11.47 -19.72
N THR A 33 -24.05 -10.41 -19.62
CA THR A 33 -23.54 -9.68 -18.48
C THR A 33 -24.04 -10.14 -17.10
N THR A 34 -23.13 -10.72 -16.32
CA THR A 34 -23.24 -10.79 -14.86
C THR A 34 -21.90 -10.33 -14.28
N ASP A 35 -21.54 -9.07 -14.55
CA ASP A 35 -20.22 -8.47 -14.29
C ASP A 35 -20.00 -8.02 -12.83
N ASP A 36 -20.73 -8.59 -11.86
CA ASP A 36 -20.60 -8.21 -10.44
C ASP A 36 -19.88 -9.26 -9.57
N LYS A 37 -19.50 -10.41 -10.12
CA LYS A 37 -18.94 -11.52 -9.32
C LYS A 37 -17.41 -11.49 -9.14
N THR A 38 -16.71 -10.63 -9.86
CA THR A 38 -15.24 -10.43 -9.77
C THR A 38 -14.86 -9.06 -9.19
N ALA A 39 -15.83 -8.22 -8.86
CA ALA A 39 -15.57 -6.94 -8.21
C ALA A 39 -15.28 -7.19 -6.72
N LEU A 40 -14.00 -7.16 -6.33
CA LEU A 40 -13.61 -7.12 -4.92
C LEU A 40 -14.46 -6.09 -4.17
N SER A 41 -15.00 -6.50 -3.03
CA SER A 41 -15.79 -5.61 -2.20
C SER A 41 -14.94 -4.42 -1.79
N PHE A 42 -15.58 -3.27 -1.55
CA PHE A 42 -14.89 -2.08 -1.09
C PHE A 42 -14.05 -2.36 0.17
N GLU A 43 -14.57 -3.18 1.09
CA GLU A 43 -13.86 -3.58 2.31
C GLU A 43 -12.60 -4.41 2.03
N GLN A 44 -12.64 -5.31 1.03
CA GLN A 44 -11.48 -6.11 0.65
C GLN A 44 -10.39 -5.23 0.02
N LYS A 45 -10.79 -4.28 -0.84
CA LYS A 45 -9.86 -3.28 -1.41
C LYS A 45 -9.27 -2.39 -0.32
N GLN A 46 -10.10 -1.96 0.63
CA GLN A 46 -9.69 -1.12 1.76
C GLN A 46 -8.68 -1.85 2.66
N ALA A 47 -8.98 -3.08 3.07
CA ALA A 47 -8.09 -3.89 3.90
C ALA A 47 -6.75 -4.19 3.20
N CYS A 48 -6.78 -4.41 1.88
CA CYS A 48 -5.58 -4.57 1.08
C CYS A 48 -4.74 -3.28 1.09
N TYR A 49 -5.37 -2.14 0.84
CA TYR A 49 -4.70 -0.84 0.85
C TYR A 49 -4.10 -0.50 2.21
N ASP A 50 -4.83 -0.75 3.30
CA ASP A 50 -4.37 -0.47 4.66
C ASP A 50 -3.12 -1.28 5.04
N LYS A 51 -2.96 -2.50 4.50
CA LYS A 51 -1.76 -3.32 4.70
C LYS A 51 -0.52 -2.73 4.02
N VAL A 52 -0.64 -2.24 2.78
CA VAL A 52 0.52 -1.79 1.99
C VAL A 52 0.85 -0.32 2.13
N ARG A 53 -0.11 0.53 2.55
CA ARG A 53 0.03 1.99 2.59
C ARG A 53 1.26 2.46 3.35
N ARG A 54 1.52 1.91 4.54
CA ARG A 54 2.64 2.34 5.40
C ARG A 54 4.00 1.95 4.82
N SER A 55 4.11 0.74 4.29
CA SER A 55 5.35 0.25 3.67
C SER A 55 5.69 1.06 2.42
N ASN A 56 4.70 1.34 1.57
CA ASN A 56 4.89 2.16 0.37
C ASN A 56 5.30 3.60 0.71
N TYR A 57 4.70 4.20 1.73
CA TYR A 57 5.08 5.54 2.17
C TYR A 57 6.54 5.60 2.65
N LEU A 58 6.96 4.63 3.47
CA LEU A 58 8.37 4.55 3.91
C LEU A 58 9.33 4.31 2.74
N ALA A 59 8.96 3.45 1.79
CA ALA A 59 9.78 3.20 0.60
C ALA A 59 9.95 4.47 -0.24
N SER A 60 8.88 5.26 -0.42
CA SER A 60 8.95 6.56 -1.12
C SER A 60 9.87 7.54 -0.40
N LEU A 61 9.74 7.68 0.93
CA LEU A 61 10.62 8.54 1.72
C LEU A 61 12.09 8.11 1.62
N HIS A 62 12.36 6.81 1.64
CA HIS A 62 13.70 6.28 1.46
C HIS A 62 14.28 6.60 0.07
N ILE A 63 13.46 6.48 -0.99
CA ILE A 63 13.85 6.85 -2.36
C ILE A 63 14.15 8.35 -2.48
N GLU A 64 13.40 9.19 -1.76
CA GLU A 64 13.63 10.64 -1.69
C GLU A 64 14.86 11.02 -0.84
N GLY A 65 15.54 10.05 -0.22
CA GLY A 65 16.73 10.25 0.60
C GLY A 65 16.43 10.61 2.05
N CYS A 66 15.18 10.46 2.51
CA CYS A 66 14.86 10.56 3.92
C CYS A 66 15.32 9.30 4.67
N ASP A 67 16.03 9.52 5.77
CA ASP A 67 16.50 8.44 6.65
C ASP A 67 15.28 7.82 7.36
N THR A 68 14.78 6.74 6.78
CA THR A 68 13.57 6.04 7.21
C THR A 68 13.91 4.58 7.46
N HIS A 69 13.41 4.07 8.58
CA HIS A 69 13.65 2.71 9.03
C HIS A 69 12.33 1.95 9.13
N ARG A 70 12.34 0.62 9.00
CA ARG A 70 11.12 -0.22 9.07
C ARG A 70 10.31 0.03 10.34
N THR A 71 11.01 0.22 11.46
CA THR A 71 10.42 0.53 12.77
C THR A 71 9.59 1.82 12.78
N ASP A 72 9.76 2.70 11.79
CA ASP A 72 8.98 3.92 11.68
C ASP A 72 7.54 3.66 11.23
N ALA A 73 7.24 2.51 10.61
CA ALA A 73 5.86 2.11 10.28
C ALA A 73 5.05 1.72 11.52
N ASP A 74 5.73 1.28 12.57
CA ASP A 74 5.14 0.87 13.84
C ASP A 74 5.00 2.04 14.81
N LYS A 75 5.72 3.16 14.56
CA LYS A 75 5.62 4.36 15.37
C LYS A 75 4.24 5.02 15.15
N PRO A 76 3.50 5.34 16.22
CA PRO A 76 2.29 6.12 16.08
C PRO A 76 2.63 7.49 15.48
N LEU A 77 1.76 7.97 14.58
CA LEU A 77 1.92 9.31 14.03
C LEU A 77 1.85 10.33 15.18
N PRO A 78 2.69 11.38 15.15
CA PRO A 78 2.61 12.44 16.14
C PRO A 78 1.23 13.09 16.10
N SER A 79 0.76 13.54 17.26
CA SER A 79 -0.47 14.35 17.31
C SER A 79 -0.26 15.63 16.49
N ARG A 80 -1.36 16.19 15.97
CA ARG A 80 -1.32 17.44 15.20
C ARG A 80 -0.62 18.56 15.97
N GLU A 81 -0.90 18.67 17.26
CA GLU A 81 -0.27 19.67 18.14
C GLU A 81 1.24 19.44 18.26
N SER A 82 1.68 18.21 18.49
CA SER A 82 3.10 17.85 18.58
C SER A 82 3.86 18.11 17.27
N ALA A 83 3.23 17.87 16.11
CA ALA A 83 3.82 18.17 14.81
C ALA A 83 3.97 19.69 14.57
N LEU A 84 2.99 20.49 14.99
CA LEU A 84 3.03 21.94 14.87
C LEU A 84 4.07 22.58 15.81
N GLU A 85 4.22 22.05 17.01
CA GLU A 85 5.23 22.51 17.98
C GLU A 85 6.65 22.29 17.44
N LYS A 86 6.97 21.09 16.96
CA LYS A 86 8.27 20.81 16.32
C LYS A 86 8.59 21.73 15.14
N HIS A 87 7.59 22.07 14.33
CA HIS A 87 7.79 22.98 13.21
C HIS A 87 8.01 24.43 13.68
N ARG A 88 7.47 24.82 14.84
CA ARG A 88 7.74 26.13 15.45
C ARG A 88 9.14 26.18 16.04
N GLU A 89 9.56 25.13 16.74
CA GLU A 89 10.91 25.01 17.33
C GLU A 89 12.02 24.99 16.27
N ASN A 90 11.79 24.36 15.12
CA ASN A 90 12.76 24.33 14.01
C ASN A 90 12.82 25.63 13.18
N LYS A 91 12.11 26.68 13.59
CA LYS A 91 12.03 27.97 12.86
C LYS A 91 12.86 29.09 13.48
N ASP A 92 13.49 28.84 14.63
CA ASP A 92 14.49 29.70 15.29
C ASP A 92 15.91 29.19 15.03
#